data_AF-A0A3B9UVA5-F1
#
_entry.id   AF-A0A3B9UVA5-F1
#
_cell.length_a   1.000
_cell.length_b   1.000
_cell.length_c   1.000
_cell.angle_alpha   90.00
_cell.angle_beta   90.00
_cell.angle_gamma   90.00
#
_symmetry.space_group_name_H-M   'P 1'
#
loop_
_entity.id
_entity.type
_entity.pdbx_description
1 polymer ?
#
loop_
_entity_poly.entity_id
_entity_poly.type
_entity_poly.pdbx_seq_one_letter_code
_entity_poly.pdbx_strand_id
1 'polypeptide(L)' 'MDLIHYASLIFNGSGKLYKEMNLKDKVKTSSEEELLDILSSNGMIVKRSIVVGEDFVLVGFKEEQWAEKLK' A
#
# COMPACT_ATOMS: atom_id res chain seq x y z
N MET A 1 -8.17 14.46 -8.81
CA MET A 1 -7.20 13.58 -8.14
C MET A 1 -7.86 12.22 -8.14
N ASP A 2 -7.55 11.40 -9.14
CA ASP A 2 -8.26 10.15 -9.36
C ASP A 2 -8.02 9.19 -8.19
N LEU A 3 -9.11 8.65 -7.62
CA LEU A 3 -9.10 7.76 -6.44
C LEU A 3 -8.21 6.52 -6.65
N ILE A 4 -7.93 6.14 -7.90
CA ILE A 4 -7.13 4.98 -8.32
C ILE A 4 -5.73 4.92 -7.66
N HIS A 5 -5.21 6.01 -7.07
CA HIS A 5 -3.85 6.03 -6.55
C HIS A 5 -3.66 5.41 -5.16
N TYR A 6 -4.66 5.37 -4.27
CA TYR A 6 -4.38 5.03 -2.86
C TYR A 6 -3.98 3.56 -2.65
N ALA A 7 -4.72 2.62 -3.24
CA ALA A 7 -4.40 1.18 -3.12
C ALA A 7 -2.99 0.85 -3.67
N SER A 8 -2.54 1.54 -4.71
CA SER A 8 -1.19 1.33 -5.28
C SER A 8 -0.07 1.59 -4.26
N LEU A 9 -0.26 2.53 -3.33
CA LEU A 9 0.76 2.98 -2.39
C LEU A 9 1.04 1.94 -1.30
N ILE A 10 0.10 1.04 -1.02
CA ILE A 10 0.19 0.04 0.05
C ILE A 10 0.76 -1.31 -0.41
N PHE A 11 1.16 -1.46 -1.67
CA PHE A 11 1.85 -2.67 -2.13
C PHE A 11 3.32 -2.71 -1.69
N ASN A 12 3.73 -3.86 -1.14
CA ASN A 12 5.10 -4.20 -0.80
C ASN A 12 5.95 -4.46 -2.05
N GLY A 13 6.35 -3.40 -2.75
CA GLY A 13 7.09 -3.49 -4.02
C GLY A 13 8.46 -4.18 -3.94
N SER A 14 9.06 -4.28 -2.75
CA SER A 14 10.33 -5.00 -2.55
C SER A 14 10.13 -6.49 -2.25
N GLY A 15 8.90 -6.91 -1.91
CA GLY A 15 8.57 -8.28 -1.52
C GLY A 15 8.78 -9.29 -2.64
N LYS A 16 9.20 -10.51 -2.26
CA LYS A 16 9.38 -11.63 -3.18
C LYS A 16 8.10 -11.92 -3.98
N LEU A 17 6.96 -12.00 -3.28
CA LEU A 17 5.67 -12.30 -3.89
C LEU A 17 5.20 -11.23 -4.88
N TYR A 18 5.50 -9.95 -4.62
CA TYR A 18 5.19 -8.85 -5.54
C TYR A 18 5.89 -9.02 -6.90
N LYS A 19 7.15 -9.48 -6.87
CA LYS A 19 7.96 -9.76 -8.05
C LYS A 19 7.51 -11.03 -8.77
N GLU A 20 7.26 -12.11 -8.03
CA GLU A 20 6.83 -13.41 -8.58
C GLU A 20 5.48 -13.34 -9.28
N MET A 21 4.55 -12.53 -8.77
CA MET A 21 3.21 -12.34 -9.37
C MET A 21 3.16 -11.23 -10.43
N ASN A 22 4.30 -10.64 -10.78
CA ASN A 22 4.43 -9.48 -11.68
C ASN A 22 3.44 -8.33 -11.36
N LEU A 23 3.30 -7.99 -10.07
CA LEU A 23 2.30 -7.02 -9.62
C LEU A 23 2.61 -5.58 -10.04
N LYS A 24 3.84 -5.29 -10.48
CA LYS A 24 4.25 -3.96 -10.95
C LYS A 24 3.39 -3.47 -12.11
N ASP A 25 3.08 -4.35 -13.06
CA ASP A 25 2.29 -3.99 -14.23
C ASP A 25 0.81 -3.88 -13.86
N LYS A 26 0.31 -4.82 -13.06
CA LYS A 26 -1.07 -4.80 -12.54
C LYS A 26 -1.36 -3.51 -11.77
N VAL A 27 -0.47 -3.09 -10.87
CA VAL A 27 -0.62 -1.85 -10.10
C VAL A 27 -0.75 -0.60 -10.97
N LYS A 28 -0.20 -0.60 -12.19
CA LYS A 28 -0.31 0.55 -13.11
C LYS A 28 -1.58 0.58 -13.93
N THR A 29 -2.23 -0.56 -14.13
CA THR A 29 -3.30 -0.71 -15.13
C THR A 29 -4.64 -1.16 -14.53
N SER A 30 -4.63 -1.83 -13.38
CA SER A 30 -5.83 -2.34 -12.73
C SER A 30 -6.66 -1.23 -12.09
N SER A 31 -7.96 -1.50 -11.93
CA SER A 31 -8.86 -0.65 -11.17
C SER A 31 -8.51 -0.69 -9.68
N GLU A 32 -8.98 0.29 -8.91
CA GLU A 32 -8.79 0.29 -7.46
C GLU A 32 -9.41 -0.94 -6.78
N GLU A 33 -10.61 -1.35 -7.20
CA GLU A 33 -11.31 -2.53 -6.69
C GLU A 33 -10.49 -3.82 -6.89
N GLU A 34 -9.94 -4.02 -8.10
CA GLU A 34 -9.05 -5.15 -8.37
C GLU A 34 -7.79 -5.13 -7.50
N LEU A 35 -7.22 -3.94 -7.25
CA LEU A 35 -6.06 -3.82 -6.38
C LEU A 35 -6.40 -4.16 -4.93
N LEU A 36 -7.56 -3.73 -4.43
CA LEU A 36 -8.05 -4.06 -3.09
C LEU A 36 -8.29 -5.58 -2.93
N ASP A 37 -8.83 -6.24 -3.95
CA ASP A 37 -8.98 -7.69 -3.95
C ASP A 37 -7.62 -8.41 -3.88
N ILE A 38 -6.62 -7.92 -4.62
CA ILE A 38 -5.26 -8.47 -4.54
C ILE A 38 -4.66 -8.25 -3.15
N LEU A 39 -4.80 -7.05 -2.59
CA LEU A 39 -4.27 -6.69 -1.28
C LEU A 39 -4.91 -7.51 -0.14
N SER A 40 -6.21 -7.77 -0.22
CA SER A 40 -6.94 -8.57 0.76
C SER A 40 -6.64 -10.07 0.66
N SER A 41 -6.19 -10.55 -0.51
CA SER A 41 -5.87 -11.97 -0.73
C SER A 41 -4.66 -12.48 0.04
N ASN A 42 -3.65 -11.63 0.30
CA ASN A 42 -2.42 -12.03 0.99
C ASN A 42 -1.67 -10.86 1.63
N GLY A 43 -1.56 -10.88 2.96
CA GLY A 43 -0.85 -9.85 3.74
C GLY A 43 0.65 -9.71 3.46
N MET A 44 1.31 -10.65 2.77
CA MET A 44 2.70 -10.50 2.34
C MET A 44 2.87 -9.45 1.23
N ILE A 45 1.80 -9.17 0.48
CA ILE A 45 1.75 -8.19 -0.60
C ILE A 45 1.56 -6.77 -0.04
N VAL A 46 1.11 -6.64 1.20
CA VAL A 46 0.89 -5.35 1.86
C VAL A 46 2.20 -4.80 2.44
N LYS A 47 2.46 -3.50 2.26
CA LYS A 47 3.58 -2.79 2.88
C LYS A 47 3.53 -2.93 4.39
N ARG A 48 4.71 -2.94 5.00
CA ARG A 48 4.85 -3.03 6.45
C ARG A 48 5.31 -1.73 7.06
N SER A 49 4.89 -1.61 8.32
CA SER A 49 4.57 -0.38 9.04
C SER A 49 3.38 0.33 8.41
N ILE A 50 2.18 0.04 8.93
CA ILE A 50 0.96 0.82 8.66
C ILE A 50 0.43 1.26 10.03
N VAL A 51 0.14 2.55 10.16
CA VAL A 51 -0.53 3.11 11.34
C VAL A 51 -1.83 3.76 10.88
N VAL A 52 -2.93 3.39 11.51
CA VAL A 52 -4.26 3.95 11.25
C VAL A 52 -4.67 4.71 12.51
N GLY A 53 -4.80 6.03 12.39
CA GLY A 53 -5.36 6.91 13.40
C GLY A 53 -6.83 7.23 13.11
N GLU A 54 -7.41 8.16 13.88
CA GLU A 54 -8.80 8.58 13.69
C GLU A 54 -9.01 9.31 12.35
N ASP A 55 -8.06 10.15 11.94
CA ASP A 55 -8.13 11.00 10.76
C ASP A 55 -6.93 10.86 9.81
N PHE A 56 -6.02 9.92 10.07
CA PHE A 56 -4.82 9.71 9.25
C PHE A 56 -4.45 8.24 9.05
N VAL A 57 -3.72 7.97 7.96
CA VAL A 57 -3.05 6.69 7.72
C VAL A 57 -1.59 6.94 7.34
N LEU A 58 -0.66 6.30 8.04
CA LEU A 58 0.77 6.28 7.70
C LEU A 58 1.10 4.96 7.03
N VAL A 59 1.77 5.02 5.87
CA VAL A 59 2.16 3.84 5.08
C VAL A 59 3.68 3.83 4.90
N GLY A 60 4.31 2.78 5.41
CA GLY A 60 5.76 2.70 5.55
C GLY A 60 6.28 3.58 6.70
N PHE A 61 7.59 3.53 6.91
CA PHE A 61 8.25 4.36 7.91
C PHE A 61 8.85 5.60 7.25
N LYS A 62 8.33 6.77 7.62
CA LYS A 62 8.87 8.08 7.28
C LYS A 62 8.92 8.89 8.57
N GLU A 63 10.11 9.00 9.15
CA GLU A 63 10.33 9.52 10.50
C GLU A 63 9.64 10.87 10.73
N GLU A 64 9.80 11.82 9.81
CA GLU A 64 9.17 13.15 9.90
C GLU A 64 7.63 13.07 10.00
N GLN A 65 6.99 12.23 9.18
CA GLN A 65 5.54 12.06 9.18
C GLN A 65 5.04 11.37 10.44
N TRP A 66 5.80 10.38 10.92
CA TRP A 66 5.49 9.67 12.16
C TRP A 66 5.61 10.61 13.36
N ALA A 67 6.69 11.40 13.42
CA ALA A 67 6.90 12.38 14.47
C ALA A 67 5.88 13.53 14.44
N GLU A 68 5.32 13.88 13.28
CA GLU A 68 4.25 14.88 13.19
C GLU A 68 2.91 14.32 13.71
N LYS A 69 2.54 13.09 13.31
CA LYS A 69 1.21 12.53 13.53
C LYS A 69 1.03 11.72 14.82
N LEU A 70 2.12 11.26 15.44
CA LEU A 70 2.08 10.41 16.64
C LEU A 70 2.56 11.13 17.92
N LYS A 71 2.53 12.46 17.93
CA LYS A 71 2.81 13.26 19.13
C LYS A 71 1.66 13.20 20.14
#